data_AF-A0A1D6NT38-F1
#
_entry.id   AF-A0A1D6NT38-F1
#
_cell.length_a   1.000
_cell.length_b   1.000
_cell.length_c   1.000
_cell.angle_alpha   90.00
_cell.angle_beta   90.00
_cell.angle_gamma   90.00
#
_symmetry.space_group_name_H-M   'P 1'
#
loop_
_entity.id
_entity.type
_entity.pdbx_description
1 polymer ?
#
loop_
_entity_poly.entity_id
_entity_poly.type
_entity_poly.pdbx_seq_one_letter_code
_entity_poly.pdbx_strand_id
1 'polypeptide(L)'
;MRSLQKNFNDPQEGWELYDTMFVWNEFLTRGVRDILKTTLWTVALVYGFFKQDKFAICGKDIMLTLIARRSRHYAGTRYLKRGVNEEGRVANDVETEQIVYENMLGPWQISSVVQNRGSIPLFWSQETSKLNLKPDIILHEKDKNYEATRLHFENLRKRYGNPIIILNLIKTLEKRPREIILRWEFDRAIKIINSGLPGEDHLRFLHWDLHKNSQSKSTNALQVLLKVAFEALNMTEFFYCQVSPDQRAKGSPNLSPTLKIGFGHHACDDKNCGNADYVDDLDDISQEDTCGSSDPGNGIAEDKFEVNGSAQIKRPKFQKGVLRTNCIDCLDRTNVAQYAYGLAALGHQLHALGSVESPEVHLDSPLSRHLMHFYERMGDTLALQYGGSAAHNKVLHSMLLYSSICQKKTIGSLFLPQYACLLK
;
A
#
# COMPACT_ATOMS: atom_id res chain seq x y z
N MET A 1 -2.21 -18.18 -1.66
CA MET A 1 -2.74 -16.78 -1.72
C MET A 1 -1.69 -15.86 -2.35
N ARG A 2 -2.07 -15.09 -3.38
CA ARG A 2 -1.17 -14.39 -4.31
C ARG A 2 -1.74 -13.02 -4.71
N SER A 3 -0.90 -12.14 -5.26
CA SER A 3 -1.35 -10.85 -5.80
C SER A 3 -2.23 -11.02 -7.04
N LEU A 4 -3.02 -10.01 -7.37
CA LEU A 4 -3.89 -9.99 -8.54
C LEU A 4 -3.11 -10.26 -9.84
N GLN A 5 -1.98 -9.58 -10.04
CA GLN A 5 -1.12 -9.81 -11.21
C GLN A 5 -0.66 -11.26 -11.32
N LYS A 6 -0.33 -11.91 -10.20
CA LYS A 6 0.11 -13.30 -10.20
C LYS A 6 -1.03 -14.27 -10.51
N ASN A 7 -2.24 -13.99 -10.02
CA ASN A 7 -3.43 -14.77 -10.36
C ASN A 7 -3.79 -14.59 -11.84
N PHE A 8 -3.52 -13.43 -12.42
CA PHE A 8 -3.76 -13.15 -13.84
C PHE A 8 -2.75 -13.84 -14.76
N ASN A 9 -1.46 -13.79 -14.44
CA ASN A 9 -0.39 -14.31 -15.31
C ASN A 9 -0.21 -15.83 -15.24
N ASP A 10 -0.48 -16.41 -14.07
CA ASP A 10 -0.19 -17.81 -13.78
C ASP A 10 -1.23 -18.30 -12.74
N PRO A 11 -2.45 -18.64 -13.15
CA PRO A 11 -3.47 -19.14 -12.24
C PRO A 11 -3.02 -20.50 -11.70
N GLN A 12 -2.59 -20.54 -10.44
CA GLN A 12 -2.30 -21.79 -9.75
C GLN A 12 -3.53 -22.29 -9.00
N GLU A 13 -3.81 -23.57 -9.18
CA GLU A 13 -4.86 -24.29 -8.46
C GLU A 13 -4.27 -25.48 -7.70
N GLY A 14 -5.03 -25.97 -6.73
CA GLY A 14 -4.66 -27.18 -6.00
C GLY A 14 -3.44 -26.97 -5.09
N TRP A 15 -2.46 -27.87 -5.23
CA TRP A 15 -1.39 -28.07 -4.25
C TRP A 15 -0.37 -26.93 -4.20
N GLU A 16 0.03 -26.40 -5.36
CA GLU A 16 1.03 -25.35 -5.48
C GLU A 16 0.61 -24.06 -4.75
N LEU A 17 -0.70 -23.84 -4.61
CA LEU A 17 -1.24 -22.71 -3.84
C LEU A 17 -0.81 -22.76 -2.36
N TYR A 18 -0.66 -23.94 -1.79
CA TYR A 18 -0.30 -24.13 -0.38
C TYR A 18 1.19 -23.94 -0.11
N ASP A 19 2.03 -24.02 -1.15
CA ASP A 19 3.47 -23.75 -1.03
C ASP A 19 3.76 -22.25 -0.85
N THR A 20 2.76 -21.38 -1.06
CA THR A 20 2.98 -19.95 -0.88
C THR A 20 3.24 -19.59 0.58
N MET A 21 4.18 -18.67 0.79
CA MET A 21 4.52 -18.18 2.13
C MET A 21 3.37 -17.46 2.86
N PHE A 22 2.28 -17.15 2.15
CA PHE A 22 1.13 -16.41 2.68
C PHE A 22 -0.05 -17.32 3.07
N VAL A 23 0.05 -18.64 2.88
CA VAL A 23 -0.96 -19.58 3.38
C VAL A 23 -0.67 -19.91 4.84
N TRP A 24 -1.30 -19.15 5.74
CA TRP A 24 -1.00 -19.19 7.17
C TRP A 24 -1.31 -20.54 7.82
N ASN A 25 -2.42 -21.15 7.43
CA ASN A 25 -2.88 -22.44 7.95
C ASN A 25 -2.27 -23.65 7.23
N GLU A 26 -1.22 -23.48 6.41
CA GLU A 26 -0.60 -24.56 5.64
C GLU A 26 -0.23 -25.74 6.51
N PHE A 27 0.43 -25.50 7.65
CA PHE A 27 0.86 -26.54 8.59
C PHE A 27 -0.32 -27.32 9.17
N LEU A 28 -1.34 -26.61 9.65
CA LEU A 28 -2.53 -27.22 10.28
C LEU A 28 -3.34 -28.08 9.31
N THR A 29 -3.33 -27.72 8.04
CA THR A 29 -4.12 -28.39 6.99
C THR A 29 -3.31 -29.42 6.20
N ARG A 30 -1.99 -29.52 6.43
CA ARG A 30 -1.08 -30.41 5.70
C ARG A 30 -1.48 -31.88 5.83
N GLY A 31 -1.73 -32.36 7.05
CA GLY A 31 -2.11 -33.76 7.27
C GLY A 31 -3.37 -34.17 6.52
N VAL A 32 -4.39 -33.30 6.49
CA VAL A 32 -5.63 -33.55 5.75
C VAL A 32 -5.36 -33.67 4.24
N ARG A 33 -4.55 -32.75 3.68
CA ARG A 33 -4.16 -32.81 2.27
C ARG A 33 -3.37 -34.08 1.97
N ASP A 34 -2.36 -34.39 2.80
CA ASP A 34 -1.46 -35.52 2.59
C ASP A 34 -2.15 -36.87 2.67
N ILE A 35 -3.17 -37.01 3.54
CA ILE A 35 -3.98 -38.23 3.69
C ILE A 35 -4.99 -38.35 2.55
N LEU A 36 -5.79 -37.32 2.30
CA LEU A 36 -6.89 -37.38 1.33
C LEU A 36 -6.44 -37.15 -0.11
N LYS A 37 -5.17 -36.78 -0.31
CA LYS A 37 -4.57 -36.41 -1.60
C LYS A 37 -5.38 -35.37 -2.38
N THR A 38 -6.05 -34.45 -1.66
CA THR A 38 -6.89 -33.40 -2.25
C THR A 38 -6.81 -32.11 -1.45
N THR A 39 -7.01 -30.98 -2.14
CA THR A 39 -7.15 -29.66 -1.52
C THR A 39 -8.60 -29.23 -1.30
N LEU A 40 -9.58 -30.03 -1.77
CA LEU A 40 -11.01 -29.69 -1.74
C LEU A 40 -11.54 -29.38 -0.34
N TRP A 41 -11.01 -30.08 0.67
CA TRP A 41 -11.44 -29.96 2.07
C TRP A 41 -10.67 -28.92 2.87
N THR A 42 -9.73 -28.22 2.23
CA THR A 42 -8.86 -27.25 2.89
C THR A 42 -9.02 -25.90 2.21
N VAL A 43 -9.19 -24.85 3.01
CA VAL A 43 -9.26 -23.46 2.53
C VAL A 43 -7.96 -22.76 2.91
N ALA A 44 -7.29 -22.14 1.95
CA ALA A 44 -6.06 -21.38 2.21
C ALA A 44 -6.40 -20.04 2.89
N LEU A 45 -5.90 -19.85 4.11
CA LEU A 45 -6.15 -18.63 4.88
C LEU A 45 -4.95 -17.69 4.87
N VAL A 46 -5.20 -16.40 4.74
CA VAL A 46 -4.21 -15.33 4.92
C VAL A 46 -4.29 -14.80 6.33
N TYR A 47 -3.13 -14.56 6.93
CA TYR A 47 -3.03 -13.72 8.12
C TYR A 47 -2.52 -12.33 7.76
N GLY A 48 -3.21 -11.29 8.21
CA GLY A 48 -2.87 -9.90 7.88
C GLY A 48 -4.08 -8.97 7.94
N PHE A 49 -4.41 -8.29 6.84
CA PHE A 49 -5.48 -7.29 6.77
C PHE A 49 -6.23 -7.34 5.44
N PHE A 50 -7.52 -7.03 5.47
CA PHE A 50 -8.37 -6.83 4.30
C PHE A 50 -9.36 -5.70 4.60
N LYS A 51 -9.43 -4.72 3.70
CA LYS A 51 -10.51 -3.73 3.68
C LYS A 51 -10.82 -3.37 2.24
N GLN A 52 -12.10 -3.23 1.95
CA GLN A 52 -12.61 -2.73 0.68
C GLN A 52 -13.64 -1.64 0.98
N ASP A 53 -13.61 -0.55 0.21
CA ASP A 53 -14.59 0.53 0.31
C ASP A 53 -14.74 1.23 -1.05
N LYS A 54 -15.89 1.86 -1.24
CA LYS A 54 -16.25 2.55 -2.49
C LYS A 54 -16.16 4.06 -2.31
N PHE A 55 -15.75 4.76 -3.36
CA PHE A 55 -15.83 6.21 -3.43
C PHE A 55 -16.16 6.67 -4.85
N ALA A 56 -16.78 7.84 -4.95
CA ALA A 56 -17.08 8.46 -6.23
C ALA A 56 -16.00 9.48 -6.60
N ILE A 57 -15.56 9.47 -7.85
CA ILE A 57 -14.67 10.50 -8.41
C ILE A 57 -15.07 10.79 -9.85
N CYS A 58 -15.28 12.07 -10.18
CA CYS A 58 -15.70 12.51 -11.52
C CYS A 58 -16.92 11.72 -12.07
N GLY A 59 -17.91 11.44 -11.20
CA GLY A 59 -19.12 10.68 -11.56
C GLY A 59 -18.94 9.17 -11.73
N LYS A 60 -17.74 8.63 -11.46
CA LYS A 60 -17.44 7.20 -11.52
C LYS A 60 -17.37 6.59 -10.13
N ASP A 61 -18.03 5.44 -9.96
CA ASP A 61 -17.90 4.62 -8.76
C ASP A 61 -16.62 3.79 -8.82
N ILE A 62 -15.69 4.09 -7.93
CA ILE A 62 -14.41 3.40 -7.81
C ILE A 62 -14.41 2.54 -6.56
N MET A 63 -13.99 1.28 -6.72
CA MET A 63 -13.73 0.39 -5.62
C MET A 63 -12.24 0.38 -5.30
N LEU A 64 -11.91 0.60 -4.02
CA LEU A 64 -10.56 0.49 -3.49
C LEU A 64 -10.48 -0.66 -2.50
N THR A 65 -9.50 -1.54 -2.72
CA THR A 65 -9.21 -2.66 -1.83
C THR A 65 -7.77 -2.59 -1.36
N LEU A 66 -7.55 -2.73 -0.05
CA LEU A 66 -6.23 -2.86 0.55
C LEU A 66 -6.13 -4.22 1.23
N ILE A 67 -5.13 -5.00 0.83
CA ILE A 67 -4.83 -6.32 1.40
C ILE A 67 -3.41 -6.30 1.94
N ALA A 68 -3.21 -6.77 3.16
CA ALA A 68 -1.89 -7.05 3.70
C ALA A 68 -1.78 -8.55 4.00
N ARG A 69 -0.73 -9.20 3.49
CA ARG A 69 -0.45 -10.63 3.67
C ARG A 69 0.85 -10.80 4.43
N ARG A 70 0.78 -11.37 5.62
CA ARG A 70 1.96 -11.66 6.44
C ARG A 70 2.50 -13.05 6.11
N SER A 71 3.82 -13.14 5.98
CA SER A 71 4.54 -14.41 5.81
C SER A 71 4.37 -15.31 7.04
N ARG A 72 4.10 -16.59 6.80
CA ARG A 72 4.14 -17.66 7.82
C ARG A 72 5.57 -18.04 8.21
N HIS A 73 6.55 -17.80 7.34
CA HIS A 73 7.95 -18.13 7.61
C HIS A 73 8.59 -17.10 8.55
N TYR A 74 9.45 -17.60 9.43
CA TYR A 74 10.13 -16.83 10.46
C TYR A 74 9.18 -15.89 11.24
N ALA A 75 7.93 -16.35 11.43
CA ALA A 75 6.92 -15.68 12.20
C ALA A 75 7.22 -15.77 13.70
N GLY A 76 6.84 -14.72 14.44
CA GLY A 76 6.96 -14.63 15.89
C GLY A 76 6.63 -13.23 16.38
N THR A 77 6.73 -13.05 17.69
CA THR A 77 6.50 -11.76 18.34
C THR A 77 7.69 -10.82 18.18
N ARG A 78 7.43 -9.51 18.27
CA ARG A 78 8.38 -8.42 18.00
C ARG A 78 9.76 -8.54 18.63
N TYR A 79 9.85 -9.11 19.82
CA TYR A 79 11.09 -9.20 20.58
C TYR A 79 11.75 -10.58 20.48
N LEU A 80 11.00 -11.60 20.05
CA LEU A 80 11.53 -12.94 19.85
C LEU A 80 12.09 -13.16 18.46
N LYS A 81 11.54 -12.48 17.45
CA LYS A 81 11.93 -12.65 16.05
C LYS A 81 12.20 -11.29 15.40
N ARG A 82 13.47 -11.06 15.07
CA ARG A 82 13.97 -9.91 14.31
C ARG A 82 15.03 -10.38 13.33
N GLY A 83 15.30 -9.56 12.32
CA GLY A 83 16.31 -9.87 11.33
C GLY A 83 15.90 -10.92 10.32
N VAL A 84 16.90 -11.61 9.81
CA VAL A 84 16.79 -12.73 8.86
C VAL A 84 17.18 -14.05 9.53
N ASN A 85 16.61 -15.16 9.08
CA ASN A 85 17.09 -16.51 9.39
C ASN A 85 18.08 -17.01 8.32
N GLU A 86 18.65 -18.20 8.54
CA GLU A 86 19.63 -18.81 7.64
C GLU A 86 19.07 -19.11 6.23
N GLU A 87 17.75 -19.27 6.09
CA GLU A 87 17.06 -19.50 4.82
C GLU A 87 16.72 -18.20 4.06
N GLY A 88 17.16 -17.03 4.55
CA GLY A 88 16.83 -15.74 3.94
C GLY A 88 15.40 -15.26 4.19
N ARG A 89 14.70 -15.80 5.20
CA ARG A 89 13.36 -15.37 5.62
C ARG A 89 13.48 -14.30 6.71
N VAL A 90 12.89 -13.13 6.46
CA VAL A 90 12.89 -12.03 7.43
C VAL A 90 11.68 -12.06 8.34
N ALA A 91 11.86 -11.57 9.55
CA ALA A 91 10.75 -11.40 10.49
C ALA A 91 9.81 -10.32 9.97
N ASN A 92 8.51 -10.46 10.26
CA ASN A 92 7.49 -9.48 9.89
C ASN A 92 7.47 -9.14 8.37
N ASP A 93 7.77 -10.12 7.50
CA ASP A 93 7.62 -9.95 6.05
C ASP A 93 6.13 -9.84 5.70
N VAL A 94 5.74 -8.70 5.15
CA VAL A 94 4.37 -8.34 4.78
C VAL A 94 4.35 -7.81 3.36
N GLU A 95 3.50 -8.41 2.53
CA GLU A 95 3.13 -7.90 1.22
C GLU A 95 1.84 -7.10 1.34
N THR A 96 1.86 -5.84 0.94
CA THR A 96 0.68 -4.97 0.90
C THR A 96 0.31 -4.72 -0.55
N GLU A 97 -0.96 -4.93 -0.89
CA GLU A 97 -1.51 -4.75 -2.22
C GLU A 97 -2.70 -3.82 -2.21
N GLN A 98 -2.68 -2.85 -3.11
CA GLN A 98 -3.74 -1.88 -3.32
C GLN A 98 -4.35 -2.12 -4.71
N ILE A 99 -5.62 -2.51 -4.73
CA ILE A 99 -6.37 -2.82 -5.95
C ILE A 99 -7.42 -1.73 -6.16
N VAL A 100 -7.50 -1.22 -7.38
CA VAL A 100 -8.48 -0.19 -7.79
C VAL A 100 -9.16 -0.62 -9.07
N TYR A 101 -10.48 -0.62 -9.08
CA TYR A 101 -11.29 -0.90 -10.27
C TYR A 101 -12.56 -0.07 -10.29
N GLU A 102 -13.12 0.11 -11.49
CA GLU A 102 -14.40 0.80 -11.69
C GLU A 102 -15.57 -0.16 -11.50
N ASN A 103 -16.54 0.21 -10.66
CA ASN A 103 -17.67 -0.62 -10.26
C ASN A 103 -18.88 -0.42 -11.20
N MET A 104 -18.70 -0.64 -12.52
CA MET A 104 -19.76 -0.47 -13.53
C MET A 104 -19.86 -1.63 -14.53
N LEU A 105 -21.00 -1.73 -15.23
CA LEU A 105 -21.38 -2.77 -16.22
C LEU A 105 -20.67 -2.65 -17.59
N GLY A 106 -19.47 -2.07 -17.63
CA GLY A 106 -18.63 -1.93 -18.84
C GLY A 106 -17.46 -2.93 -18.88
N PRO A 107 -16.48 -2.78 -19.80
CA PRO A 107 -15.22 -3.52 -19.69
C PRO A 107 -14.54 -3.18 -18.37
N TRP A 108 -14.28 -4.21 -17.55
CA TRP A 108 -13.74 -4.04 -16.21
C TRP A 108 -12.29 -3.59 -16.31
N GLN A 109 -12.03 -2.32 -15.98
CA GLN A 109 -10.67 -1.83 -15.83
C GLN A 109 -10.25 -2.06 -14.38
N ILE A 110 -9.15 -2.79 -14.21
CA ILE A 110 -8.62 -3.13 -12.90
C ILE A 110 -7.13 -2.86 -12.86
N SER A 111 -6.68 -2.35 -11.73
CA SER A 111 -5.28 -2.12 -11.45
C SER A 111 -4.91 -2.68 -10.09
N SER A 112 -3.64 -3.04 -9.93
CA SER A 112 -3.07 -3.48 -8.66
C SER A 112 -1.65 -2.98 -8.53
N VAL A 113 -1.25 -2.60 -7.32
CA VAL A 113 0.13 -2.29 -6.99
C VAL A 113 0.51 -3.02 -5.71
N VAL A 114 1.70 -3.59 -5.70
CA VAL A 114 2.26 -4.32 -4.56
C VAL A 114 3.46 -3.57 -4.00
N GLN A 115 3.56 -3.51 -2.68
CA GLN A 115 4.73 -3.06 -1.95
C GLN A 115 5.07 -4.05 -0.84
N ASN A 116 6.34 -4.08 -0.42
CA ASN A 116 6.81 -5.01 0.61
C ASN A 116 7.31 -4.26 1.84
N ARG A 117 7.13 -4.85 3.02
CA ARG A 117 7.75 -4.40 4.26
C ARG A 117 8.26 -5.59 5.03
N GLY A 118 9.44 -5.49 5.62
CA GLY A 118 10.01 -6.57 6.43
C GLY A 118 11.08 -6.08 7.39
N SER A 119 11.52 -6.94 8.30
CA SER A 119 12.69 -6.65 9.12
C SER A 119 13.92 -6.40 8.25
N ILE A 120 14.88 -5.63 8.76
CA ILE A 120 16.17 -5.46 8.09
C ILE A 120 16.83 -6.84 7.97
N PRO A 121 17.20 -7.29 6.76
CA PRO A 121 17.70 -8.64 6.53
C PRO A 121 19.16 -8.79 6.97
N LEU A 122 19.40 -8.66 8.27
CA LEU A 122 20.65 -8.93 8.96
C LEU A 122 20.37 -9.89 10.12
N PHE A 123 21.40 -10.54 10.66
CA PHE A 123 21.25 -11.28 11.91
C PHE A 123 21.33 -10.32 13.09
N TRP A 124 20.17 -10.00 13.68
CA TRP A 124 20.10 -9.08 14.83
C TRP A 124 18.95 -9.40 15.78
N SER A 125 19.13 -9.08 17.04
CA SER A 125 18.13 -9.25 18.09
C SER A 125 18.02 -8.02 18.98
N GLN A 126 16.98 -8.01 19.81
CA GLN A 126 16.79 -7.06 20.89
C GLN A 126 16.30 -7.82 22.11
N GLU A 127 17.14 -7.93 23.13
CA GLU A 127 16.76 -8.63 24.37
C GLU A 127 15.87 -7.75 25.24
N THR A 128 14.61 -8.15 25.43
CA THR A 128 13.71 -7.43 26.32
C THR A 128 13.97 -7.78 27.77
N SER A 129 14.32 -6.76 28.56
CA SER A 129 14.23 -6.79 30.03
C SER A 129 13.04 -5.96 30.49
N LYS A 130 12.33 -6.42 31.54
CA LYS A 130 11.20 -5.68 32.15
C LYS A 130 11.58 -4.26 32.62
N LEU A 131 12.87 -4.02 32.85
CA LEU A 131 13.40 -2.73 33.32
C LEU A 131 13.79 -1.78 32.17
N ASN A 132 14.00 -2.30 30.95
CA ASN A 132 14.50 -1.54 29.82
C ASN A 132 13.38 -1.27 28.80
N LEU A 133 12.78 -0.08 28.90
CA LEU A 133 11.70 0.37 28.00
C LEU A 133 12.09 0.37 26.51
N LYS A 134 13.38 0.46 26.20
CA LYS A 134 13.93 0.32 24.85
C LYS A 134 15.23 -0.48 24.93
N PRO A 135 15.22 -1.78 24.63
CA PRO A 135 16.42 -2.61 24.65
C PRO A 135 17.41 -2.22 23.56
N ASP A 136 18.68 -2.55 23.77
CA ASP A 136 19.73 -2.30 22.79
C ASP A 136 19.69 -3.32 21.66
N ILE A 137 20.22 -2.92 20.51
CA ILE A 137 20.27 -3.75 19.31
C ILE A 137 21.59 -4.51 19.32
N ILE A 138 21.50 -5.83 19.18
CA ILE A 138 22.66 -6.72 19.14
C ILE A 138 22.76 -7.27 17.71
N LEU A 139 23.87 -6.96 17.04
CA LEU A 139 24.25 -7.59 15.77
C LEU A 139 24.96 -8.92 16.06
N HIS A 140 24.65 -9.95 15.29
CA HIS A 140 25.32 -11.23 15.37
C HIS A 140 26.19 -11.42 14.12
N GLU A 141 27.50 -11.58 14.31
CA GLU A 141 28.45 -11.85 13.23
C GLU A 141 28.39 -13.33 12.78
N LYS A 142 27.22 -13.77 12.31
CA LYS A 142 26.99 -15.16 11.87
C LYS A 142 27.40 -15.40 10.42
N ASP A 143 27.42 -14.35 9.61
CA ASP A 143 27.53 -14.45 8.17
C ASP A 143 28.41 -13.33 7.61
N LYS A 144 29.66 -13.67 7.29
CA LYS A 144 30.65 -12.70 6.78
C LYS A 144 30.38 -12.28 5.34
N ASN A 145 29.65 -13.10 4.58
CA ASN A 145 29.39 -12.87 3.15
C ASN A 145 27.95 -12.38 2.88
N TYR A 146 27.14 -12.22 3.93
CA TYR A 146 25.74 -11.81 3.83
C TYR A 146 24.91 -12.75 2.93
N GLU A 147 25.20 -14.05 2.97
CA GLU A 147 24.49 -15.08 2.22
C GLU A 147 23.00 -15.12 2.55
N ALA A 148 22.62 -15.06 3.83
CA ALA A 148 21.20 -15.03 4.21
C ALA A 148 20.49 -13.77 3.67
N THR A 149 21.19 -12.63 3.67
CA THR A 149 20.72 -11.38 3.08
C THR A 149 20.59 -11.51 1.56
N ARG A 150 21.53 -12.18 0.89
CA ARG A 150 21.49 -12.45 -0.55
C ARG A 150 20.30 -13.33 -0.92
N LEU A 151 20.12 -14.46 -0.24
CA LEU A 151 18.97 -15.37 -0.41
C LEU A 151 17.64 -14.62 -0.23
N HIS A 152 17.59 -13.69 0.72
CA HIS A 152 16.42 -12.85 0.94
C HIS A 152 16.07 -11.99 -0.29
N PHE A 153 17.05 -11.28 -0.85
CA PHE A 153 16.83 -10.43 -2.02
C PHE A 153 16.61 -11.23 -3.30
N GLU A 154 17.23 -12.40 -3.45
CA GLU A 154 16.91 -13.34 -4.52
C GLU A 154 15.45 -13.83 -4.43
N ASN A 155 14.94 -14.08 -3.23
CA ASN A 155 13.53 -14.40 -3.05
C ASN A 155 12.61 -13.23 -3.44
N LEU A 156 12.95 -12.00 -3.10
CA LEU A 156 12.19 -10.82 -3.53
C LEU A 156 12.22 -10.65 -5.06
N ARG A 157 13.40 -10.83 -5.67
CA ARG A 157 13.56 -10.78 -7.12
C ARG A 157 12.70 -11.81 -7.82
N LYS A 158 12.71 -13.07 -7.35
CA LYS A 158 11.82 -14.12 -7.86
C LYS A 158 10.34 -13.76 -7.71
N ARG A 159 9.97 -13.03 -6.64
CA ARG A 159 8.58 -12.67 -6.38
C ARG A 159 8.08 -11.46 -7.17
N TYR A 160 8.92 -10.46 -7.41
CA TYR A 160 8.49 -9.14 -7.89
C TYR A 160 9.27 -8.61 -9.09
N GLY A 161 10.39 -9.23 -9.44
CA GLY A 161 11.29 -8.78 -10.52
C GLY A 161 12.27 -7.68 -10.08
N ASN A 162 12.68 -6.87 -11.06
CA ASN A 162 13.59 -5.74 -10.91
C ASN A 162 12.97 -4.42 -11.39
N PRO A 163 13.29 -3.29 -10.74
CA PRO A 163 14.26 -3.15 -9.66
C PRO A 163 13.67 -3.48 -8.28
N ILE A 164 14.56 -3.82 -7.33
CA ILE A 164 14.24 -3.81 -5.90
C ILE A 164 14.75 -2.51 -5.31
N ILE A 165 13.83 -1.67 -4.85
CA ILE A 165 14.12 -0.37 -4.24
C ILE A 165 13.93 -0.52 -2.73
N ILE A 166 14.95 -0.23 -1.94
CA ILE A 166 14.95 -0.42 -0.49
C ILE A 166 14.90 0.94 0.18
N LEU A 167 13.83 1.21 0.92
CA LEU A 167 13.65 2.41 1.72
C LEU A 167 13.96 2.13 3.20
N ASN A 168 15.06 2.70 3.69
CA ASN A 168 15.44 2.67 5.10
C ASN A 168 15.02 3.95 5.82
N LEU A 169 14.12 3.83 6.79
CA LEU A 169 13.65 4.94 7.63
C LEU A 169 14.37 5.05 8.98
N ILE A 170 15.61 4.55 9.01
CA ILE A 170 16.45 4.44 10.20
C ILE A 170 16.92 5.84 10.61
N LYS A 171 16.90 6.16 11.91
CA LYS A 171 17.39 7.46 12.39
C LYS A 171 18.89 7.61 12.14
N THR A 172 19.30 8.80 11.70
CA THR A 172 20.71 9.17 11.45
C THR A 172 21.40 9.71 12.69
N LEU A 173 20.64 10.38 13.58
CA LEU A 173 21.14 11.00 14.81
C LEU A 173 20.29 10.52 15.98
N GLU A 174 20.93 9.79 16.89
CA GLU A 174 20.33 9.31 18.12
C GLU A 174 21.21 9.69 19.31
N LYS A 175 20.59 10.05 20.44
CA LYS A 175 21.32 10.28 21.71
C LYS A 175 22.08 9.04 22.17
N ARG A 176 21.57 7.85 21.83
CA ARG A 176 22.25 6.56 22.01
C ARG A 176 22.26 5.84 20.66
N PRO A 177 23.43 5.49 20.10
CA PRO A 177 23.52 4.91 18.77
C PRO A 177 23.00 3.47 18.78
N ARG A 178 21.73 3.27 18.41
CA ARG A 178 21.08 1.96 18.43
C ARG A 178 20.76 1.52 17.02
N GLU A 179 19.95 2.31 16.34
CA GLU A 179 19.52 2.07 14.98
C GLU A 179 20.67 2.28 13.97
N ILE A 180 21.62 3.16 14.29
CA ILE A 180 22.78 3.48 13.45
C ILE A 180 23.65 2.26 13.16
N ILE A 181 23.78 1.34 14.12
CA ILE A 181 24.61 0.13 13.97
C ILE A 181 24.05 -0.77 12.85
N LEU A 182 22.73 -0.95 12.81
CA LEU A 182 22.06 -1.68 11.72
C LEU A 182 22.21 -0.97 10.37
N ARG A 183 22.23 0.36 10.36
CA ARG A 183 22.39 1.13 9.12
C ARG A 183 23.75 0.85 8.48
N TRP A 184 24.83 0.99 9.25
CA TRP A 184 26.18 0.80 8.72
C TRP A 184 26.39 -0.63 8.25
N GLU A 185 25.95 -1.60 9.04
CA GLU A 185 26.07 -3.00 8.67
C GLU A 185 25.26 -3.35 7.43
N PHE A 186 24.05 -2.79 7.30
CA PHE A 186 23.21 -3.03 6.14
C PHE A 186 23.76 -2.36 4.88
N ASP A 187 24.32 -1.15 5.00
CA ASP A 187 24.99 -0.46 3.88
C ASP A 187 26.19 -1.28 3.37
N ARG A 188 26.96 -1.87 4.28
CA ARG A 188 28.06 -2.79 3.96
C ARG A 188 27.54 -4.03 3.22
N ALA A 189 26.46 -4.65 3.71
CA ALA A 189 25.84 -5.81 3.08
C ALA A 189 25.41 -5.51 1.64
N ILE A 190 24.73 -4.38 1.41
CA ILE A 190 24.27 -3.98 0.07
C ILE A 190 25.45 -3.75 -0.88
N LYS A 191 26.53 -3.11 -0.43
CA LYS A 191 27.73 -2.90 -1.26
C LYS A 191 28.36 -4.22 -1.71
N ILE A 192 28.49 -5.16 -0.78
CA ILE A 192 29.05 -6.49 -1.08
C ILE A 192 28.13 -7.27 -2.02
N ILE A 193 26.83 -7.27 -1.78
CA ILE A 193 25.88 -7.96 -2.67
C ILE A 193 25.88 -7.34 -4.07
N ASN A 194 25.84 -6.01 -4.17
CA ASN A 194 25.84 -5.33 -5.48
C ASN A 194 27.14 -5.53 -6.26
N SER A 195 28.29 -5.73 -5.59
CA SER A 195 29.52 -6.08 -6.31
C SER A 195 29.46 -7.42 -7.06
N GLY A 196 28.57 -8.32 -6.65
CA GLY A 196 28.33 -9.61 -7.30
C GLY A 196 27.18 -9.59 -8.32
N LEU A 197 26.52 -8.45 -8.54
CA LEU A 197 25.36 -8.34 -9.43
C LEU A 197 25.66 -7.42 -10.63
N PRO A 198 25.08 -7.70 -11.82
CA PRO A 198 25.16 -6.78 -12.94
C PRO A 198 24.42 -5.46 -12.62
N GLY A 199 24.83 -4.35 -13.24
CA GLY A 199 24.33 -3.01 -12.88
C GLY A 199 22.81 -2.85 -12.92
N GLU A 200 22.14 -3.53 -13.84
CA GLU A 200 20.67 -3.52 -13.97
C GLU A 200 19.96 -4.19 -12.79
N ASP A 201 20.65 -5.14 -12.17
CA ASP A 201 20.19 -5.96 -11.05
C ASP A 201 20.58 -5.40 -9.68
N HIS A 202 21.23 -4.24 -9.64
CA HIS A 202 21.67 -3.63 -8.39
C HIS A 202 20.47 -3.31 -7.49
N LEU A 203 20.63 -3.67 -6.22
CA LEU A 203 19.72 -3.26 -5.16
C LEU A 203 19.84 -1.75 -4.99
N ARG A 204 18.73 -1.03 -5.20
CA ARG A 204 18.70 0.43 -5.10
C ARG A 204 18.41 0.82 -3.67
N PHE A 205 19.42 1.30 -2.96
CA PHE A 205 19.31 1.62 -1.55
C PHE A 205 19.07 3.11 -1.31
N LEU A 206 17.92 3.44 -0.71
CA LEU A 206 17.52 4.78 -0.33
C LEU A 206 17.42 4.87 1.19
N HIS A 207 18.33 5.65 1.80
CA HIS A 207 18.31 5.90 3.22
C HIS A 207 17.70 7.28 3.52
N TRP A 208 16.70 7.33 4.40
CA TRP A 208 15.98 8.54 4.73
C TRP A 208 15.68 8.66 6.23
N ASP A 209 16.09 9.76 6.86
CA ASP A 209 15.75 10.06 8.26
C ASP A 209 14.51 10.95 8.36
N LEU A 210 13.38 10.36 8.76
CA LEU A 210 12.14 11.12 8.95
C LEU A 210 12.23 12.15 10.09
N HIS A 211 13.00 11.90 11.14
CA HIS A 211 13.04 12.76 12.32
C HIS A 211 13.82 14.05 12.07
N LYS A 212 14.91 13.98 11.30
CA LYS A 212 15.70 15.17 10.93
C LYS A 212 14.91 16.08 10.00
N ASN A 213 14.18 15.50 9.05
CA ASN A 213 13.46 16.23 8.02
C ASN A 213 12.09 16.77 8.46
N SER A 214 11.49 16.22 9.54
CA SER A 214 10.28 16.80 10.14
C SER A 214 10.54 18.08 10.95
N GLN A 215 11.81 18.36 11.30
CA GLN A 215 12.19 19.52 12.11
C GLN A 215 12.66 20.74 11.27
N SER A 216 13.00 20.54 9.99
CA SER A 216 13.32 21.65 9.08
C SER A 216 12.04 22.35 8.61
N LYS A 217 11.96 23.67 8.85
CA LYS A 217 10.76 24.52 8.63
C LYS A 217 10.25 24.64 7.17
N SER A 218 10.88 24.02 6.17
CA SER A 218 10.61 24.28 4.75
C SER A 218 10.12 23.08 3.92
N THR A 219 10.07 21.84 4.45
CA THR A 219 9.58 20.70 3.65
C THR A 219 8.85 19.69 4.53
N ASN A 220 7.59 19.42 4.21
CA ASN A 220 6.80 18.40 4.90
C ASN A 220 7.43 17.01 4.61
N ALA A 221 7.82 16.25 5.63
CA ALA A 221 8.45 14.93 5.46
C ALA A 221 7.64 13.99 4.55
N LEU A 222 6.31 14.13 4.55
CA LEU A 222 5.40 13.41 3.68
C LEU A 222 5.55 13.80 2.20
N GLN A 223 5.79 15.06 1.87
CA GLN A 223 6.05 15.50 0.49
C GLN A 223 7.33 14.89 -0.07
N VAL A 224 8.37 14.75 0.75
CA VAL A 224 9.60 14.08 0.30
C VAL A 224 9.38 12.58 0.10
N LEU A 225 8.67 11.94 1.03
CA LEU A 225 8.27 10.54 0.85
C LEU A 225 7.45 10.35 -0.42
N LEU A 226 6.56 11.29 -0.76
CA LEU A 226 5.81 11.26 -2.02
C LEU A 226 6.74 11.33 -3.23
N LYS A 227 7.74 12.22 -3.24
CA LYS A 227 8.73 12.27 -4.34
C LYS A 227 9.46 10.94 -4.52
N VAL A 228 9.91 10.34 -3.42
CA VAL A 228 10.55 9.01 -3.44
C VAL A 228 9.58 7.94 -3.92
N ALA A 229 8.32 8.00 -3.50
CA ALA A 229 7.28 7.08 -3.91
C ALA A 229 6.97 7.17 -5.41
N PHE A 230 6.85 8.39 -5.96
CA PHE A 230 6.65 8.61 -7.39
C PHE A 230 7.80 8.04 -8.22
N GLU A 231 9.03 8.32 -7.82
CA GLU A 231 10.21 7.80 -8.51
C GLU A 231 10.26 6.27 -8.45
N ALA A 232 9.98 5.69 -7.27
CA ALA A 232 9.92 4.24 -7.11
C ALA A 232 8.81 3.60 -7.96
N LEU A 233 7.63 4.22 -8.01
CA LEU A 233 6.50 3.73 -8.80
C LEU A 233 6.81 3.80 -10.30
N ASN A 234 7.41 4.88 -10.79
CA ASN A 234 7.83 5.00 -12.19
C ASN A 234 8.83 3.91 -12.58
N MET A 235 9.76 3.55 -11.69
CA MET A 235 10.72 2.48 -11.95
C MET A 235 10.10 1.08 -11.87
N THR A 236 9.18 0.85 -10.92
CA THR A 236 8.63 -0.48 -10.64
C THR A 236 7.35 -0.80 -11.41
N GLU A 237 6.69 0.22 -11.96
CA GLU A 237 5.38 0.18 -12.60
C GLU A 237 4.28 -0.36 -11.67
N PHE A 238 3.06 -0.49 -12.20
CA PHE A 238 1.95 -1.14 -11.53
C PHE A 238 1.18 -2.02 -12.52
N PHE A 239 0.41 -2.97 -12.00
CA PHE A 239 -0.45 -3.81 -12.81
C PHE A 239 -1.69 -3.03 -13.26
N TYR A 240 -2.03 -3.13 -14.54
CA TYR A 240 -3.28 -2.64 -15.11
C TYR A 240 -3.73 -3.56 -16.23
N CYS A 241 -5.00 -3.91 -16.27
CA CYS A 241 -5.60 -4.55 -17.43
C CYS A 241 -7.05 -4.10 -17.64
N GLN A 242 -7.50 -4.23 -18.88
CA GLN A 242 -8.89 -4.05 -19.27
C GLN A 242 -9.45 -5.44 -19.59
N VAL A 243 -10.48 -5.85 -18.87
CA VAL A 243 -11.13 -7.16 -19.02
C VAL A 243 -12.42 -6.95 -19.80
N SER A 244 -12.44 -7.44 -21.05
CA SER A 244 -13.65 -7.40 -21.89
C SER A 244 -14.70 -8.39 -21.37
N PRO A 245 -16.00 -8.06 -21.42
CA PRO A 245 -17.07 -8.98 -21.06
C PRO A 245 -17.02 -10.32 -21.84
N ASP A 246 -16.56 -10.30 -23.10
CA ASP A 246 -16.50 -11.48 -23.99
C ASP A 246 -15.34 -12.45 -23.67
N GLN A 247 -14.31 -12.03 -22.92
CA GLN A 247 -13.24 -12.91 -22.48
C GLN A 247 -13.69 -13.90 -21.39
N ARG A 248 -14.90 -13.75 -20.84
CA ARG A 248 -15.54 -14.78 -19.99
C ARG A 248 -15.89 -16.06 -20.75
N ALA A 249 -16.05 -16.01 -22.07
CA ALA A 249 -16.58 -17.13 -22.86
C ALA A 249 -15.51 -17.95 -23.60
N LYS A 250 -14.29 -17.43 -23.77
CA LYS A 250 -13.22 -18.09 -24.53
C LYS A 250 -11.88 -17.92 -23.82
N GLY A 251 -11.70 -18.66 -22.73
CA GLY A 251 -10.42 -18.66 -21.99
C GLY A 251 -10.55 -18.85 -20.48
N SER A 252 -11.52 -19.63 -20.01
CA SER A 252 -11.54 -20.11 -18.63
C SER A 252 -10.75 -21.41 -18.52
N PRO A 253 -9.61 -21.46 -17.82
CA PRO A 253 -9.34 -22.61 -16.98
C PRO A 253 -10.28 -22.47 -15.78
N ASN A 254 -11.35 -23.28 -15.79
CA ASN A 254 -12.18 -23.67 -14.65
C ASN A 254 -12.12 -22.80 -13.37
N LEU A 255 -12.73 -21.60 -13.38
CA LEU A 255 -13.40 -21.16 -12.16
C LEU A 255 -14.56 -22.15 -11.94
N SER A 256 -14.37 -23.08 -11.01
CA SER A 256 -15.41 -24.05 -10.63
C SER A 256 -16.73 -23.34 -10.32
N PRO A 257 -17.88 -23.86 -10.81
CA PRO A 257 -19.19 -23.27 -10.59
C PRO A 257 -19.72 -23.68 -9.21
N THR A 258 -19.16 -23.11 -8.14
CA THR A 258 -19.68 -23.34 -6.79
C THR A 258 -19.76 -22.01 -6.05
N LEU A 259 -20.78 -21.23 -6.40
CA LEU A 259 -21.52 -20.29 -5.53
C LEU A 259 -22.64 -19.65 -6.36
N LYS A 260 -23.46 -20.48 -7.00
CA LYS A 260 -24.88 -20.15 -7.23
C LYS A 260 -25.68 -20.79 -6.10
N ILE A 261 -25.63 -20.18 -4.93
CA ILE A 261 -26.67 -20.39 -3.92
C ILE A 261 -27.51 -19.13 -3.97
N GLY A 262 -28.73 -19.27 -4.48
CA GLY A 262 -29.68 -18.19 -4.57
C GLY A 262 -30.04 -17.69 -3.19
N PHE A 263 -29.94 -16.38 -2.98
CA PHE A 263 -30.77 -15.70 -2.02
C PHE A 263 -31.90 -15.04 -2.81
N GLY A 264 -33.01 -15.77 -2.87
CA GLY A 264 -34.30 -15.19 -3.25
C GLY A 264 -34.67 -14.08 -2.27
N HIS A 265 -35.47 -13.15 -2.78
CA HIS A 265 -36.22 -12.18 -1.98
C HIS A 265 -36.87 -12.89 -0.78
N HIS A 266 -36.42 -12.56 0.42
CA HIS A 266 -37.26 -12.69 1.61
C HIS A 266 -37.23 -11.37 2.36
N ALA A 267 -38.36 -10.67 2.24
CA ALA A 267 -38.78 -9.65 3.17
C ALA A 267 -38.89 -10.27 4.57
N CYS A 268 -38.39 -9.56 5.57
CA CYS A 268 -38.72 -9.79 6.96
C CYS A 268 -38.97 -8.44 7.62
N ASP A 269 -40.26 -8.10 7.69
CA ASP A 269 -40.83 -7.24 8.71
C ASP A 269 -40.63 -7.90 10.09
N ASP A 270 -40.17 -7.11 11.07
CA ASP A 270 -40.91 -6.72 12.28
C ASP A 270 -39.96 -6.46 13.49
N LYS A 271 -39.94 -5.18 13.87
CA LYS A 271 -40.11 -4.60 15.23
C LYS A 271 -39.22 -5.01 16.42
N ASN A 272 -38.74 -3.94 17.08
CA ASN A 272 -38.39 -3.73 18.50
C ASN A 272 -37.08 -4.37 19.01
N CYS A 273 -36.18 -3.72 19.77
CA CYS A 273 -36.04 -2.42 20.47
C CYS A 273 -34.51 -2.14 20.56
N GLY A 274 -33.96 -0.96 20.83
CA GLY A 274 -34.48 0.35 21.20
C GLY A 274 -33.35 1.37 21.40
N ASN A 275 -33.70 2.64 21.18
CA ASN A 275 -33.19 3.92 21.68
C ASN A 275 -31.69 4.12 21.97
N ALA A 276 -31.09 5.05 21.20
CA ALA A 276 -30.40 6.21 21.76
C ALA A 276 -30.47 7.36 20.74
N ASP A 277 -31.07 8.46 21.17
CA ASP A 277 -31.29 9.72 20.44
C ASP A 277 -29.98 10.38 19.97
N TYR A 278 -30.02 11.13 18.86
CA TYR A 278 -29.74 12.58 18.82
C TYR A 278 -29.86 13.14 17.38
N VAL A 279 -30.97 13.86 17.20
CA VAL A 279 -31.19 15.14 16.49
C VAL A 279 -30.84 15.26 14.99
N ASP A 280 -31.95 15.42 14.27
CA ASP A 280 -32.21 15.84 12.89
C ASP A 280 -31.78 17.30 12.65
N ASP A 281 -31.22 17.59 11.48
CA ASP A 281 -31.30 18.91 10.83
C ASP A 281 -31.19 18.66 9.32
N LEU A 282 -32.37 18.57 8.71
CA LEU A 282 -32.61 18.74 7.28
C LEU A 282 -32.45 20.22 6.92
N ASP A 283 -31.65 20.50 5.90
CA ASP A 283 -31.89 21.64 5.03
C ASP A 283 -31.69 21.22 3.57
N ASP A 284 -32.73 21.54 2.79
CA ASP A 284 -33.02 21.23 1.40
C ASP A 284 -32.59 22.42 0.50
N ILE A 285 -32.70 22.25 -0.83
CA ILE A 285 -32.73 23.29 -1.88
C ILE A 285 -31.33 23.83 -2.31
N SER A 286 -30.91 23.95 -3.58
CA SER A 286 -31.50 23.79 -4.92
C SER A 286 -30.41 23.65 -5.99
N GLN A 287 -30.83 23.06 -7.12
CA GLN A 287 -30.21 23.15 -8.44
C GLN A 287 -30.11 24.60 -8.94
N GLU A 288 -29.03 24.94 -9.64
CA GLU A 288 -29.04 26.02 -10.64
C GLU A 288 -28.37 25.52 -11.92
N ASP A 289 -29.21 25.25 -12.91
CA ASP A 289 -28.89 25.28 -14.34
C ASP A 289 -28.86 26.74 -14.80
N THR A 290 -27.86 27.16 -15.56
CA THR A 290 -27.97 28.36 -16.39
C THR A 290 -27.21 28.18 -17.70
N CYS A 291 -27.99 27.90 -18.75
CA CYS A 291 -27.63 28.06 -20.14
C CYS A 291 -27.93 29.50 -20.60
N GLY A 292 -26.99 30.11 -21.31
CA GLY A 292 -27.18 31.40 -22.00
C GLY A 292 -26.59 31.32 -23.41
N SER A 293 -27.43 31.60 -24.40
CA SER A 293 -27.11 31.59 -25.84
C SER A 293 -27.31 32.99 -26.43
N SER A 294 -26.37 33.44 -27.29
CA SER A 294 -26.65 34.29 -28.46
C SER A 294 -25.39 34.52 -29.34
N ASP A 295 -25.53 34.12 -30.61
CA ASP A 295 -24.71 34.16 -31.86
C ASP A 295 -24.34 35.57 -32.42
N PRO A 296 -23.75 35.77 -33.65
CA PRO A 296 -22.99 34.89 -34.58
C PRO A 296 -21.73 35.55 -35.27
N GLY A 297 -20.93 34.79 -36.03
CA GLY A 297 -20.06 35.38 -37.08
C GLY A 297 -18.94 34.53 -37.72
N ASN A 298 -19.26 33.89 -38.85
CA ASN A 298 -18.44 33.56 -40.05
C ASN A 298 -17.05 32.87 -39.98
N GLY A 299 -16.92 31.73 -40.68
CA GLY A 299 -15.65 31.25 -41.23
C GLY A 299 -15.63 29.77 -41.63
N ILE A 300 -15.60 29.49 -42.93
CA ILE A 300 -15.71 28.18 -43.60
C ILE A 300 -14.48 27.29 -43.37
N ALA A 301 -14.69 26.01 -43.05
CA ALA A 301 -13.94 24.85 -43.58
C ALA A 301 -14.67 23.55 -43.20
N GLU A 302 -15.20 22.86 -44.22
CA GLU A 302 -15.69 21.49 -44.09
C GLU A 302 -14.52 20.55 -43.80
N ASP A 303 -14.58 19.81 -42.69
CA ASP A 303 -13.79 18.59 -42.55
C ASP A 303 -14.68 17.47 -42.03
N LYS A 304 -14.87 16.45 -42.88
CA LYS A 304 -15.64 15.25 -42.56
C LYS A 304 -14.83 14.43 -41.57
N PHE A 305 -15.07 14.60 -40.28
CA PHE A 305 -14.63 13.63 -39.28
C PHE A 305 -15.51 12.38 -39.36
N GLU A 306 -15.03 11.38 -40.10
CA GLU A 306 -15.51 10.01 -39.99
C GLU A 306 -15.34 9.53 -38.54
N VAL A 307 -16.46 9.22 -37.89
CA VAL A 307 -16.53 8.60 -36.57
C VAL A 307 -16.07 7.15 -36.69
N ASN A 308 -14.77 6.91 -36.59
CA ASN A 308 -14.23 5.58 -36.30
C ASN A 308 -14.11 5.40 -34.78
N GLY A 309 -15.25 5.11 -34.15
CA GLY A 309 -15.37 4.74 -32.75
C GLY A 309 -14.86 3.32 -32.46
N SER A 310 -13.58 3.03 -32.76
CA SER A 310 -12.93 1.88 -32.16
C SER A 310 -12.49 2.26 -30.75
N ALA A 311 -13.17 1.76 -29.72
CA ALA A 311 -12.71 1.89 -28.34
C ALA A 311 -11.27 1.34 -28.26
N GLN A 312 -10.27 2.23 -28.16
CA GLN A 312 -8.87 1.82 -28.09
C GLN A 312 -8.67 0.98 -26.83
N ILE A 313 -8.48 -0.33 -27.00
CA ILE A 313 -8.16 -1.24 -25.90
C ILE A 313 -6.78 -0.86 -25.37
N LYS A 314 -6.72 -0.36 -24.13
CA LYS A 314 -5.45 -0.05 -23.48
C LYS A 314 -4.68 -1.34 -23.24
N ARG A 315 -3.41 -1.39 -23.65
CA ARG A 315 -2.56 -2.56 -23.42
C ARG A 315 -2.35 -2.79 -21.92
N PRO A 316 -2.28 -4.06 -21.47
CA PRO A 316 -2.00 -4.36 -20.07
C PRO A 316 -0.61 -3.84 -19.68
N LYS A 317 -0.51 -3.38 -18.44
CA LYS A 317 0.75 -3.03 -17.77
C LYS A 317 1.03 -4.04 -16.67
N PHE A 318 2.30 -4.32 -16.44
CA PHE A 318 2.74 -5.24 -15.40
C PHE A 318 3.73 -4.53 -14.49
N GLN A 319 3.51 -4.68 -13.19
CA GLN A 319 4.50 -4.35 -12.19
C GLN A 319 5.70 -5.27 -12.37
N LYS A 320 6.88 -4.67 -12.51
CA LYS A 320 8.15 -5.36 -12.82
C LYS A 320 9.15 -5.34 -11.66
N GLY A 321 8.91 -4.55 -10.61
CA GLY A 321 9.77 -4.45 -9.44
C GLY A 321 8.98 -4.16 -8.15
N VAL A 322 9.68 -3.84 -7.06
CA VAL A 322 9.02 -3.57 -5.76
C VAL A 322 9.75 -2.51 -4.93
N LEU A 323 8.98 -1.65 -4.27
CA LEU A 323 9.45 -0.85 -3.16
C LEU A 323 9.36 -1.67 -1.86
N ARG A 324 10.51 -1.91 -1.24
CA ARG A 324 10.62 -2.54 0.07
C ARG A 324 10.93 -1.49 1.13
N THR A 325 10.07 -1.37 2.15
CA THR A 325 10.37 -0.58 3.35
C THR A 325 10.94 -1.46 4.45
N ASN A 326 12.12 -1.12 4.96
CA ASN A 326 12.72 -1.84 6.08
C ASN A 326 12.14 -1.38 7.43
N CYS A 327 11.90 -2.36 8.31
CA CYS A 327 11.20 -2.17 9.57
C CYS A 327 12.10 -2.56 10.76
N ILE A 328 12.48 -1.57 11.57
CA ILE A 328 13.14 -1.81 12.86
C ILE A 328 12.09 -1.96 13.97
N ASP A 329 11.09 -1.10 14.01
CA ASP A 329 10.16 -0.99 15.14
C ASP A 329 8.69 -1.01 14.72
N CYS A 330 7.78 -0.87 15.69
CA CYS A 330 6.36 -0.78 15.44
C CYS A 330 6.05 0.27 14.37
N LEU A 331 5.09 -0.12 13.56
CA LEU A 331 4.72 0.33 12.23
C LEU A 331 4.78 1.80 11.87
N ASP A 332 4.75 2.76 12.79
CA ASP A 332 4.28 4.12 12.47
C ASP A 332 5.06 4.78 11.34
N ARG A 333 6.41 4.76 11.40
CA ARG A 333 7.27 5.30 10.32
C ARG A 333 7.07 4.56 9.01
N THR A 334 7.03 3.23 9.08
CA THR A 334 6.90 2.39 7.89
C THR A 334 5.51 2.51 7.27
N ASN A 335 4.47 2.69 8.08
CA ASN A 335 3.09 2.81 7.64
C ASN A 335 2.86 4.15 6.95
N VAL A 336 3.48 5.23 7.45
CA VAL A 336 3.51 6.54 6.75
C VAL A 336 4.16 6.42 5.38
N ALA A 337 5.29 5.72 5.27
CA ALA A 337 5.96 5.52 3.98
C ALA A 337 5.14 4.64 3.03
N GLN A 338 4.51 3.57 3.56
CA GLN A 338 3.61 2.72 2.77
C GLN A 338 2.38 3.50 2.29
N TYR A 339 1.83 4.38 3.12
CA TYR A 339 0.75 5.29 2.73
C TYR A 339 1.20 6.27 1.64
N ALA A 340 2.38 6.89 1.77
CA ALA A 340 2.89 7.80 0.73
C ALA A 340 3.02 7.09 -0.63
N TYR A 341 3.53 5.84 -0.62
CA TYR A 341 3.56 5.01 -1.81
C TYR A 341 2.16 4.67 -2.34
N GLY A 342 1.24 4.31 -1.45
CA GLY A 342 -0.16 4.05 -1.79
C GLY A 342 -0.86 5.25 -2.43
N LEU A 343 -0.60 6.47 -1.93
CA LEU A 343 -1.20 7.70 -2.45
C LEU A 343 -0.67 8.04 -3.83
N ALA A 344 0.65 7.97 -4.04
CA ALA A 344 1.25 8.12 -5.36
C ALA A 344 0.67 7.08 -6.34
N ALA A 345 0.57 5.83 -5.91
CA ALA A 345 0.01 4.79 -6.75
C ALA A 345 -1.49 4.98 -7.04
N LEU A 346 -2.29 5.45 -6.07
CA LEU A 346 -3.71 5.69 -6.27
C LEU A 346 -3.95 6.71 -7.38
N GLY A 347 -3.19 7.80 -7.40
CA GLY A 347 -3.27 8.79 -8.47
C GLY A 347 -2.95 8.22 -9.85
N HIS A 348 -1.86 7.46 -9.98
CA HIS A 348 -1.50 6.79 -11.23
C HIS A 348 -2.52 5.71 -11.66
N GLN A 349 -3.07 4.96 -10.71
CA GLN A 349 -4.12 3.97 -10.95
C GLN A 349 -5.37 4.66 -11.49
N LEU A 350 -5.88 5.69 -10.81
CA LEU A 350 -7.05 6.46 -11.25
C LEU A 350 -6.84 7.11 -12.62
N HIS A 351 -5.64 7.61 -12.89
CA HIS A 351 -5.30 8.18 -14.19
C HIS A 351 -5.30 7.10 -15.29
N ALA A 352 -4.74 5.92 -15.01
CA ALA A 352 -4.78 4.78 -15.94
C ALA A 352 -6.21 4.30 -16.24
N LEU A 353 -7.09 4.33 -15.23
CA LEU A 353 -8.52 4.07 -15.37
C LEU A 353 -9.27 5.17 -16.15
N GLY A 354 -8.63 6.31 -16.42
CA GLY A 354 -9.27 7.47 -17.04
C GLY A 354 -10.30 8.14 -16.14
N SER A 355 -10.13 8.05 -14.82
CA SER A 355 -10.99 8.69 -13.83
C SER A 355 -10.50 10.08 -13.42
N VAL A 356 -9.23 10.40 -13.69
CA VAL A 356 -8.61 11.71 -13.44
C VAL A 356 -7.66 12.08 -14.59
N GLU A 357 -7.53 13.38 -14.87
CA GLU A 357 -6.66 13.90 -15.95
C GLU A 357 -5.17 13.89 -15.57
N SER A 358 -4.86 14.05 -14.28
CA SER A 358 -3.48 14.06 -13.75
C SER A 358 -3.32 12.98 -12.68
N PRO A 359 -2.15 12.31 -12.60
CA PRO A 359 -1.85 11.33 -11.55
C PRO A 359 -1.51 11.96 -10.19
N GLU A 360 -1.44 13.29 -10.09
CA GLU A 360 -1.13 13.96 -8.83
C GLU A 360 -2.37 14.09 -7.92
N VAL A 361 -2.28 13.53 -6.71
CA VAL A 361 -3.34 13.64 -5.69
C VAL A 361 -2.87 14.59 -4.58
N HIS A 362 -3.65 15.66 -4.36
CA HIS A 362 -3.36 16.62 -3.28
C HIS A 362 -3.48 15.96 -1.89
N LEU A 363 -2.51 16.26 -1.02
CA LEU A 363 -2.41 15.72 0.33
C LEU A 363 -3.61 16.04 1.22
N ASP A 364 -4.30 17.16 0.99
CA ASP A 364 -5.43 17.60 1.81
C ASP A 364 -6.79 17.15 1.24
N SER A 365 -6.79 16.46 0.09
CA SER A 365 -8.02 16.00 -0.57
C SER A 365 -8.83 15.02 0.28
N PRO A 366 -10.16 14.91 0.07
CA PRO A 366 -10.96 13.85 0.69
C PRO A 366 -10.43 12.44 0.38
N LEU A 367 -9.94 12.25 -0.85
CA LEU A 367 -9.38 10.99 -1.31
C LEU A 367 -8.13 10.57 -0.52
N SER A 368 -7.20 11.51 -0.28
CA SER A 368 -5.98 11.22 0.48
C SER A 368 -6.31 10.82 1.92
N ARG A 369 -7.26 11.52 2.57
CA ARG A 369 -7.74 11.20 3.92
C ARG A 369 -8.44 9.84 3.98
N HIS A 370 -9.26 9.53 2.98
CA HIS A 370 -9.92 8.24 2.87
C HIS A 370 -8.89 7.10 2.77
N LEU A 371 -7.87 7.26 1.91
CA LEU A 371 -6.76 6.31 1.81
C LEU A 371 -5.95 6.23 3.11
N MET A 372 -5.73 7.35 3.80
CA MET A 372 -5.01 7.37 5.07
C MET A 372 -5.67 6.45 6.09
N HIS A 373 -7.00 6.52 6.22
CA HIS A 373 -7.75 5.64 7.13
C HIS A 373 -7.61 4.15 6.81
N PHE A 374 -7.43 3.79 5.54
CA PHE A 374 -7.13 2.40 5.17
C PHE A 374 -5.76 1.96 5.70
N TYR A 375 -4.71 2.77 5.46
CA TYR A 375 -3.36 2.46 5.91
C TYR A 375 -3.24 2.52 7.43
N GLU A 376 -3.93 3.44 8.12
CA GLU A 376 -4.02 3.49 9.59
C GLU A 376 -4.58 2.18 10.16
N ARG A 377 -5.75 1.74 9.68
CA ARG A 377 -6.38 0.49 10.15
C ARG A 377 -5.57 -0.75 9.82
N MET A 378 -4.98 -0.80 8.62
CA MET A 378 -4.02 -1.84 8.26
C MET A 378 -2.86 -1.83 9.26
N GLY A 379 -2.38 -0.64 9.59
CA GLY A 379 -1.27 -0.45 10.48
C GLY A 379 -1.54 -0.98 11.89
N ASP A 380 -2.65 -0.55 12.48
CA ASP A 380 -3.07 -1.01 13.81
C ASP A 380 -3.27 -2.52 13.86
N THR A 381 -3.89 -3.09 12.82
CA THR A 381 -4.11 -4.53 12.73
C THR A 381 -2.78 -5.30 12.71
N LEU A 382 -1.83 -4.90 11.86
CA LEU A 382 -0.53 -5.56 11.78
C LEU A 382 0.31 -5.36 13.05
N ALA A 383 0.18 -4.22 13.73
CA ALA A 383 0.86 -3.96 14.99
C ALA A 383 0.33 -4.89 16.10
N LEU A 384 -0.99 -5.05 16.23
CA LEU A 384 -1.61 -5.97 17.19
C LEU A 384 -1.12 -7.40 16.98
N GLN A 385 -1.05 -7.85 15.72
CA GLN A 385 -0.59 -9.19 15.36
C GLN A 385 0.90 -9.44 15.64
N TYR A 386 1.72 -8.38 15.71
CA TYR A 386 3.18 -8.50 15.87
C TYR A 386 3.65 -8.20 17.29
N GLY A 387 3.01 -7.26 17.98
CA GLY A 387 3.42 -6.76 19.29
C GLY A 387 2.36 -6.88 20.38
N GLY A 388 1.14 -7.32 20.07
CA GLY A 388 0.03 -7.40 21.04
C GLY A 388 -0.57 -6.04 21.43
N SER A 389 -0.18 -4.95 20.76
CA SER A 389 -0.71 -3.60 20.96
C SER A 389 -0.87 -2.87 19.63
N ALA A 390 -1.75 -1.88 19.59
CA ALA A 390 -1.96 -1.02 18.42
C ALA A 390 -0.68 -0.26 18.02
N ALA A 391 -0.66 0.28 16.80
CA ALA A 391 0.45 1.11 16.35
C ALA A 391 0.54 2.37 17.26
N HIS A 392 1.74 2.91 17.49
CA HIS A 392 1.83 4.09 18.33
C HIS A 392 1.41 5.31 17.48
N ASN A 393 0.15 5.74 17.60
CA ASN A 393 -0.50 6.82 16.83
C ASN A 393 0.12 8.23 16.91
N LYS A 394 1.36 8.38 17.41
CA LYS A 394 2.03 9.66 17.61
C LYS A 394 2.49 10.35 16.32
N VAL A 395 2.74 9.60 15.24
CA VAL A 395 3.36 10.17 14.02
C VAL A 395 2.33 10.67 13.00
N LEU A 396 1.28 9.89 12.72
CA LEU A 396 0.30 10.19 11.66
C LEU A 396 -0.52 11.44 11.98
N HIS A 397 -1.03 11.54 13.21
CA HIS A 397 -1.81 12.71 13.66
C HIS A 397 -0.96 13.99 13.71
N SER A 398 0.34 13.88 14.00
CA SER A 398 1.25 15.02 14.06
C SER A 398 1.59 15.59 12.67
N MET A 399 1.75 14.73 11.66
CA MET A 399 2.09 15.19 10.30
C MET A 399 0.92 15.90 9.61
N LEU A 400 -0.33 15.51 9.91
CA LEU A 400 -1.53 16.19 9.41
C LEU A 400 -1.77 17.54 10.13
N LEU A 401 -1.60 17.60 11.45
CA LEU A 401 -1.71 18.85 12.21
C LEU A 401 -0.74 19.93 11.71
N TYR A 402 0.48 19.56 11.33
CA TYR A 402 1.43 20.53 10.76
C TYR A 402 1.01 21.07 9.39
N SER A 403 0.32 20.29 8.55
CA SER A 403 -0.24 20.76 7.27
C SER A 403 -1.33 21.82 7.51
N SER A 404 -2.28 21.53 8.41
CA SER A 404 -3.39 22.44 8.73
C SER A 404 -2.94 23.70 9.50
N ILE A 405 -1.89 23.62 10.32
CA ILE A 405 -1.35 24.77 11.06
C ILE A 405 -0.51 25.69 10.14
N CYS A 406 0.20 25.14 9.16
CA CYS A 406 0.96 25.96 8.21
C CYS A 406 0.05 26.81 7.30
N GLN A 407 -1.10 26.30 6.86
CA GLN A 407 -2.07 27.09 6.08
C GLN A 407 -2.72 28.22 6.90
N LYS A 408 -3.01 28.01 8.19
CA LYS A 408 -3.52 29.09 9.05
C LYS A 408 -2.52 30.25 9.23
N LYS A 409 -1.21 29.98 9.15
CA LYS A 409 -0.19 31.04 9.18
C LYS A 409 -0.01 31.79 7.85
N THR A 410 -0.29 31.15 6.71
CA THR A 410 -0.21 31.79 5.39
C THR A 410 -1.47 32.61 5.06
N ILE A 411 -2.64 32.21 5.56
CA ILE A 411 -3.89 32.98 5.41
C ILE A 411 -3.97 34.14 6.42
N GLY A 412 -3.36 33.99 7.60
CA GLY A 412 -3.31 35.04 8.63
C GLY A 412 -2.39 36.23 8.34
N SER A 413 -1.62 36.22 7.24
CA SER A 413 -0.74 37.33 6.84
C SER A 413 -1.27 38.18 5.68
N LEU A 414 -2.50 37.95 5.22
CA LEU A 414 -3.11 38.67 4.09
C LEU A 414 -4.38 39.47 4.43
N PHE A 415 -4.79 39.51 5.70
CA PHE A 415 -5.89 40.37 6.16
C PHE A 415 -5.53 41.09 7.45
N LEU A 416 -4.95 42.28 7.31
CA LEU A 416 -4.94 43.33 8.33
C LEU A 416 -5.05 44.68 7.59
N PRO A 417 -6.26 45.24 7.43
CA PRO A 417 -6.41 46.60 6.99
C PRO A 417 -6.12 47.55 8.16
N GLN A 418 -5.26 48.53 7.89
CA GLN A 418 -5.22 49.88 8.44
C GLN A 418 -6.27 50.19 9.52
N TYR A 419 -5.90 50.23 10.80
CA TYR A 419 -6.37 51.21 11.79
C TYR A 419 -5.42 51.20 12.99
N ALA A 420 -4.34 51.97 12.89
CA ALA A 420 -3.53 52.37 14.03
C ALA A 420 -3.53 53.90 14.08
N CYS A 421 -4.52 54.46 14.76
CA CYS A 421 -4.49 55.84 15.22
C CYS A 421 -5.35 55.94 16.48
N LEU A 422 -4.80 56.66 17.48
CA LEU A 422 -5.49 57.21 18.65
C LEU A 422 -5.84 56.24 19.81
N LEU A 423 -4.96 56.20 20.82
CA LEU A 423 -5.11 56.90 22.12
C LEU A 423 -4.54 56.08 23.30
N LYS A 424 -3.50 56.70 23.91
CA LYS A 424 -2.98 56.61 25.29
C LYS A 424 -2.37 55.29 25.78
#